data_AF-F3FKE0-F1
#
_entry.id   AF-F3FKE0-F1
#
_cell.length_a   1.000
_cell.length_b   1.000
_cell.length_c   1.000
_cell.angle_alpha   90.00
_cell.angle_beta   90.00
_cell.angle_gamma   90.00
#
_symmetry.space_group_name_H-M   'P 1'
#
loop_
_entity.id
_entity.type
_entity.pdbx_description
1 polymer ?
#
loop_
_entity_poly.entity_id
_entity_poly.type
_entity_poly.pdbx_seq_one_letter_code
_entity_poly.pdbx_strand_id
1 'polypeptide(L)' 'MKDWLDEIHWNSDGLVPAIAQDHKTGRVLMMAWMNREALSLTASE' A
#
# COMPACT_ATOMS: atom_id res chain seq x y z
N MET A 1 -0.45 -21.65 0.28
CA MET A 1 -0.52 -20.56 1.27
C MET A 1 -1.06 -19.35 0.52
N LYS A 2 -2.08 -18.66 1.01
CA LYS A 2 -2.63 -17.49 0.32
C LYS A 2 -1.70 -16.31 0.58
N ASP A 3 -1.29 -15.59 -0.48
CA ASP A 3 -0.52 -14.35 -0.33
C ASP A 3 -1.46 -13.27 0.25
N TRP A 4 -1.00 -12.49 1.22
CA TRP A 4 -1.79 -11.41 1.83
C TRP A 4 -2.17 -10.35 0.80
N LEU A 5 -1.38 -10.20 -0.27
CA LEU A 5 -1.70 -9.32 -1.40
C LEU A 5 -2.98 -9.73 -2.14
N ASP A 6 -3.40 -10.99 -2.03
CA ASP A 6 -4.65 -11.51 -2.61
C ASP A 6 -5.89 -11.15 -1.78
N GLU A 7 -5.71 -10.61 -0.58
CA GLU A 7 -6.81 -10.15 0.27
C GLU A 7 -7.13 -8.66 0.09
N ILE A 8 -6.28 -7.95 -0.65
CA ILE A 8 -6.44 -6.51 -0.90
C ILE A 8 -7.50 -6.29 -1.98
N HIS A 9 -8.40 -5.35 -1.71
CA HIS A 9 -9.36 -4.85 -2.70
C HIS A 9 -8.71 -3.81 -3.61
N TRP A 10 -8.22 -4.28 -4.75
CA TRP A 10 -7.71 -3.45 -5.82
C TRP A 10 -8.87 -2.77 -6.57
N ASN A 11 -8.67 -1.54 -7.02
CA ASN A 11 -9.61 -0.86 -7.91
C ASN A 11 -9.55 -1.45 -9.35
N SER A 12 -10.37 -0.93 -10.26
CA SER A 12 -10.42 -1.39 -11.66
C SER A 12 -9.09 -1.26 -12.40
N ASP A 13 -8.21 -0.36 -11.95
CA ASP A 13 -6.90 -0.08 -12.55
C ASP A 13 -5.78 -0.91 -11.90
N GLY A 14 -6.12 -1.80 -10.96
CA GLY A 14 -5.15 -2.62 -10.22
C GLY A 14 -4.35 -1.85 -9.17
N LEU A 15 -4.92 -0.76 -8.63
CA LEU A 15 -4.28 0.13 -7.66
C LEU A 15 -5.01 0.12 -6.31
N VAL A 16 -4.26 0.43 -5.25
CA VAL A 16 -4.75 0.66 -3.89
C VAL A 16 -4.27 2.03 -3.38
N PRO A 17 -5.08 2.81 -2.65
CA PRO A 17 -4.62 4.05 -2.05
C PRO A 17 -3.68 3.74 -0.88
N ALA A 18 -2.55 4.42 -0.82
CA ALA A 18 -1.57 4.33 0.25
C ALA A 18 -1.36 5.70 0.91
N ILE A 19 -1.40 5.74 2.24
CA ILE A 19 -1.19 6.97 3.03
C ILE A 19 0.10 6.79 3.81
N ALA A 20 1.10 7.64 3.54
CA ALA A 20 2.30 7.69 4.36
C ALA A 20 2.06 8.67 5.52
N GLN A 21 2.30 8.19 6.73
CA GLN A 21 2.11 8.93 7.97
C GLN A 21 3.40 8.90 8.77
N ASP A 22 3.72 10.03 9.42
CA ASP A 22 4.80 10.07 10.40
C ASP A 22 4.47 9.17 11.60
N HIS A 23 5.34 8.20 11.86
CA HIS A 23 5.08 7.14 12.85
C HIS A 23 5.07 7.62 14.32
N LYS A 24 5.55 8.84 14.60
CA LYS A 24 5.61 9.39 15.97
C LYS A 24 4.44 10.32 16.24
N THR A 25 4.13 11.16 15.27
CA THR A 25 3.17 12.27 15.42
C THR A 25 1.80 11.97 14.84
N GLY A 26 1.69 10.96 13.97
CA GLY A 26 0.47 10.69 13.23
C GLY A 26 0.18 11.73 12.13
N ARG A 27 1.14 12.60 11.80
CA ARG A 27 0.94 13.57 10.71
C ARG A 27 0.91 12.83 9.37
N VAL A 28 -0.14 13.06 8.57
CA VAL A 28 -0.18 12.59 7.17
C VAL A 28 0.85 13.38 6.36
N LEU A 29 1.73 12.65 5.67
CA LEU A 29 2.81 13.22 4.86
C LEU A 29 2.40 13.25 3.39
N MET A 30 1.79 12.18 2.89
CA MET A 30 1.35 12.07 1.51
C MET A 30 0.27 10.99 1.33
N MET A 31 -0.44 11.09 0.21
CA MET A 31 -1.30 10.05 -0.33
C MET A 31 -0.83 9.74 -1.75
N ALA A 32 -0.76 8.46 -2.09
CA ALA A 32 -0.39 7.97 -3.41
C ALA A 32 -1.20 6.71 -3.77
N TRP A 33 -1.03 6.24 -5.00
CA TRP A 33 -1.53 4.94 -5.44
C TRP A 33 -0.36 3.96 -5.53
N MET A 34 -0.60 2.72 -5.15
CA MET A 34 0.36 1.61 -5.30
C MET A 34 -0.28 0.50 -6.10
N ASN A 35 0.50 -0.15 -6.97
CA ASN A 35 0.14 -1.42 -7.57
C ASN A 35 0.65 -2.58 -6.68
N ARG A 36 0.34 -3.82 -7.07
CA ARG A 36 0.76 -5.02 -6.33
C ARG A 36 2.28 -5.14 -6.16
N GLU A 37 3.05 -4.83 -7.21
CA GLU A 37 4.50 -4.91 -7.19
C GLU A 37 5.12 -3.91 -6.22
N ALA A 38 4.73 -2.62 -6.30
CA ALA A 38 5.24 -1.58 -5.41
C ALA A 38 4.92 -1.88 -3.95
N LEU A 39 3.73 -2.42 -3.67
CA LEU A 39 3.33 -2.79 -2.31
C LEU A 39 4.11 -4.00 -1.80
N SER A 40 4.34 -5.00 -2.65
CA SER A 40 5.18 -6.15 -2.32
C SER A 40 6.61 -5.73 -2.00
N LEU A 41 7.20 -4.86 -2.82
CA LEU A 41 8.57 -4.39 -2.63
C LEU A 41 8.71 -3.62 -1.31
N THR A 42 7.77 -2.71 -1.05
CA THR A 42 7.73 -1.93 0.20
C THR A 42 7.61 -2.80 1.46
N ALA A 43 6.99 -3.98 1.37
CA ALA A 43 6.86 -4.91 2.49
C ALA A 43 8.11 -5.79 2.69
N SER A 44 8.92 -5.97 1.65
CA SER A 44 10.12 -6.81 1.69
C SER A 44 11.41 -6.08 2.03
N GLU A 45 11.45 -4.76 1.80
CA GLU A 45 12.58 -3.88 2.15
C GLU A 45 12.49 -3.37 3.59
#